data_AF-A0A143X7T6-F1
#
_entry.id   AF-A0A143X7T6-F1
#
_cell.length_a   1.000
_cell.length_b   1.000
_cell.length_c   1.000
_cell.angle_alpha   90.00
_cell.angle_beta   90.00
_cell.angle_gamma   90.00
#
_symmetry.space_group_name_H-M   'P 1'
#
loop_
_entity.id
_entity.type
_entity.pdbx_description
1 polymer ?
#
loop_
_entity_poly.entity_id
_entity_poly.type
_entity_poly.pdbx_seq_one_letter_code
_entity_poly.pdbx_strand_id
1 'polypeptide(L)'
;MAKVEFTGRSASYIFENAGGMRDQLEQTILNELQEKRYPLKATISTLKSGKGLAGAIFGSKEQCVVITIDREAQIAISNTTVGTYLYVEIYLMVQRRLISFAAISDAIGMYLKRNIEMLFITQRSKLLSQHLLN
;
A
#
# COMPACT_ATOMS: atom_id res chain seq x y z
N MET A 1 -23.03 -17.96 -4.40
CA MET A 1 -21.82 -17.12 -4.53
C MET A 1 -20.72 -17.76 -3.72
N ALA A 2 -19.59 -18.14 -4.32
CA ALA A 2 -18.46 -18.66 -3.55
C ALA A 2 -17.97 -17.54 -2.62
N LYS A 3 -17.95 -17.80 -1.31
CA LYS A 3 -17.40 -16.89 -0.30
C LYS A 3 -15.91 -16.79 -0.56
N VAL A 4 -15.48 -15.70 -1.20
CA VAL A 4 -14.05 -15.41 -1.39
C VAL A 4 -13.50 -15.12 0.00
N GLU A 5 -12.88 -16.11 0.63
CA GLU A 5 -12.16 -15.89 1.87
C GLU A 5 -10.88 -15.15 1.56
N PHE A 6 -10.78 -13.98 2.17
CA PHE A 6 -9.68 -13.07 2.03
C PHE A 6 -8.71 -13.30 3.18
N THR A 7 -7.44 -13.59 2.87
CA THR A 7 -6.38 -13.64 3.87
C THR A 7 -5.45 -12.45 3.59
N GLY A 8 -5.44 -11.48 4.50
CA GLY A 8 -4.59 -10.31 4.36
C GLY A 8 -3.76 -10.08 5.60
N ARG A 9 -2.51 -9.66 5.38
CA ARG A 9 -1.65 -9.09 6.42
C ARG A 9 -1.63 -7.59 6.19
N SER A 10 -1.87 -6.80 7.23
CA SER A 10 -1.69 -5.35 7.16
C SER A 10 -0.50 -4.88 8.00
N ALA A 11 0.04 -3.71 7.65
CA ALA A 11 0.88 -2.91 8.55
C ALA A 11 0.46 -1.45 8.42
N SER A 12 0.47 -0.75 9.55
CA SER A 12 0.10 0.65 9.64
C SER A 12 1.27 1.51 10.09
N TYR A 13 1.31 2.73 9.56
CA TYR A 13 2.32 3.74 9.80
C TYR A 13 1.65 5.08 10.04
N ILE A 14 2.25 5.88 10.92
CA ILE A 14 1.84 7.26 11.17
C ILE A 14 3.04 8.15 10.90
N PHE A 15 2.85 9.13 10.02
CA PHE A 15 3.82 10.17 9.71
C PHE A 15 3.36 11.45 10.37
N GLU A 16 4.13 11.91 11.36
CA GLU A 16 3.93 13.19 12.01
C GLU A 16 4.39 14.31 11.06
N ASN A 17 3.66 15.44 11.05
CA ASN A 17 3.93 16.60 10.19
C ASN A 17 3.92 16.33 8.67
N ALA A 18 3.26 15.25 8.24
CA ALA A 18 3.19 14.84 6.84
C ALA A 18 1.76 14.88 6.26
N GLY A 19 0.80 15.49 6.96
CA GLY A 19 -0.60 15.52 6.54
C GLY A 19 -0.83 16.01 5.10
N GLY A 20 0.01 16.92 4.59
CA GLY A 20 -0.08 17.41 3.21
C GLY A 20 0.65 16.57 2.15
N MET A 21 1.34 15.49 2.54
CA MET A 21 2.29 14.77 1.67
C MET A 21 1.69 13.52 0.99
N ARG A 22 0.37 13.37 1.04
CA ARG A 22 -0.35 12.21 0.51
C ARG A 22 0.00 11.94 -0.96
N ASP A 23 -0.20 12.93 -1.84
CA ASP A 23 -0.02 12.74 -3.27
C ASP A 23 1.48 12.52 -3.62
N GLN A 24 2.39 13.20 -2.92
CA GLN A 24 3.82 13.01 -3.08
C GLN A 24 4.25 11.57 -2.74
N LEU A 25 3.69 11.01 -1.68
CA LEU A 25 3.91 9.63 -1.30
C LEU A 25 3.44 8.67 -2.40
N GLU A 26 2.21 8.86 -2.90
CA GLU A 26 1.65 7.99 -3.95
C GLU A 26 2.52 8.00 -5.21
N GLN A 27 2.97 9.18 -5.63
CA GLN A 27 3.87 9.34 -6.77
C GLN A 27 5.23 8.67 -6.54
N THR A 28 5.79 8.80 -5.34
CA THR A 28 7.08 8.18 -5.01
C THR A 28 6.99 6.66 -5.09
N ILE A 29 5.89 6.07 -4.63
CA ILE A 29 5.64 4.62 -4.75
C ILE A 29 5.57 4.22 -6.23
N LEU A 30 4.80 4.94 -7.05
CA LEU A 30 4.69 4.64 -8.49
C LEU A 30 6.04 4.73 -9.20
N ASN A 31 6.82 5.77 -8.92
CA ASN A 31 8.14 5.98 -9.51
C ASN A 31 9.12 4.88 -9.11
N GLU A 32 9.18 4.50 -7.83
CA GLU A 32 10.06 3.40 -7.39
C GLU A 32 9.71 2.07 -8.07
N LEU A 33 8.42 1.77 -8.22
CA LEU A 33 7.97 0.55 -8.89
C LEU A 33 8.40 0.53 -10.36
N GLN A 34 8.34 1.69 -11.03
CA GLN A 34 8.78 1.86 -12.40
C GLN A 34 10.32 1.77 -12.54
N GLU A 35 11.07 2.43 -11.66
CA GLU A 35 12.54 2.43 -11.66
C GLU A 35 13.12 1.05 -11.43
N LYS A 36 12.55 0.29 -10.48
CA LYS A 36 12.96 -1.08 -10.19
C LYS A 36 12.48 -2.08 -11.26
N ARG A 37 11.80 -1.60 -12.31
CA ARG A 37 11.29 -2.38 -13.46
C ARG A 37 10.48 -3.60 -13.04
N TYR A 38 9.68 -3.47 -11.97
CA TYR A 38 8.82 -4.56 -11.58
C TYR A 38 7.76 -4.80 -12.69
N PRO A 39 7.49 -6.05 -13.09
CA PRO A 39 6.46 -6.37 -14.06
C PRO A 39 5.04 -6.28 -13.44
N LEU A 40 4.82 -5.26 -12.61
CA LEU A 40 3.63 -5.10 -11.79
C LEU A 40 2.87 -3.85 -12.26
N LYS A 41 1.54 -3.95 -12.28
CA LYS A 41 0.69 -2.82 -12.65
C LYS A 41 0.28 -2.08 -11.39
N ALA A 42 0.84 -0.90 -11.17
CA ALA A 42 0.45 -0.01 -10.09
C ALA A 42 -0.37 1.16 -10.61
N THR A 43 -1.46 1.47 -9.92
CA THR A 43 -2.36 2.57 -10.29
C THR A 43 -2.91 3.22 -9.03
N ILE A 44 -3.04 4.55 -9.04
CA ILE A 44 -3.84 5.27 -8.04
C ILE A 44 -5.31 5.03 -8.37
N SER A 45 -6.11 4.65 -7.38
CA SER A 45 -7.52 4.34 -7.57
C SER A 45 -8.32 4.77 -6.35
N THR A 46 -9.43 5.48 -6.58
CA THR A 46 -10.45 5.64 -5.55
C THR A 46 -11.27 4.36 -5.49
N LEU A 47 -11.07 3.60 -4.43
CA LEU A 47 -11.80 2.37 -4.20
C LEU A 47 -13.22 2.71 -3.81
N LYS A 48 -14.18 2.08 -4.51
CA LYS A 48 -15.60 2.17 -4.18
C LYS A 48 -15.98 0.85 -3.53
N SER A 49 -16.70 0.94 -2.42
CA SER A 49 -17.25 -0.21 -1.71
C SER A 49 -17.92 -1.20 -2.68
N GLY A 50 -17.57 -2.48 -2.56
CA GLY A 50 -18.21 -3.59 -3.25
C GLY A 50 -17.63 -4.01 -4.61
N LYS A 51 -16.60 -3.35 -5.17
CA LYS A 51 -16.01 -3.72 -6.48
C LYS A 51 -14.55 -4.20 -6.36
N GLY A 52 -14.32 -5.48 -6.66
CA GLY A 52 -12.98 -6.10 -6.70
C GLY A 52 -12.40 -6.42 -5.32
N LEU A 53 -11.18 -7.00 -5.31
CA LEU A 53 -10.43 -7.37 -4.09
C LEU A 53 -10.33 -6.21 -3.10
N ALA A 54 -9.90 -5.05 -3.59
CA ALA A 54 -9.73 -3.88 -2.76
C ALA A 54 -11.08 -3.27 -2.34
N GLY A 55 -12.06 -3.12 -3.24
CA GLY A 55 -13.38 -2.60 -2.88
C GLY A 55 -14.18 -3.47 -1.89
N ALA A 56 -13.84 -4.75 -1.73
CA ALA A 56 -14.43 -5.61 -0.71
C ALA A 56 -13.91 -5.34 0.71
N ILE A 57 -12.75 -4.70 0.84
CA ILE A 57 -12.07 -4.43 2.12
C ILE A 57 -12.23 -2.98 2.54
N PHE A 58 -12.17 -2.06 1.57
CA PHE A 58 -12.40 -0.65 1.83
C PHE A 58 -13.89 -0.35 1.73
N GLY A 59 -14.54 -0.22 2.89
CA GLY A 59 -15.99 0.02 3.00
C GLY A 59 -16.45 1.40 2.52
N SER A 60 -15.53 2.34 2.26
CA SER A 60 -15.82 3.73 1.86
C SER A 60 -14.98 4.19 0.66
N LYS A 61 -15.20 5.42 0.17
CA LYS A 61 -14.42 6.01 -0.93
C LYS A 61 -13.04 6.45 -0.43
N GLU A 62 -12.10 5.52 -0.38
CA GLU A 62 -10.71 5.83 -0.08
C GLU A 62 -9.87 5.86 -1.35
N GLN A 63 -9.04 6.90 -1.49
CA GLN A 63 -8.00 6.92 -2.49
C GLN A 63 -6.84 6.05 -2.00
N CYS A 64 -6.47 5.06 -2.81
CA CYS A 64 -5.42 4.13 -2.48
C CYS A 64 -4.51 3.94 -3.69
N VAL A 65 -3.25 3.62 -3.44
CA VAL A 65 -2.39 3.01 -4.46
C VAL A 65 -2.68 1.52 -4.48
N VAL A 66 -3.12 1.02 -5.64
CA VAL A 66 -3.38 -0.40 -5.85
C VAL A 66 -2.29 -0.96 -6.75
N ILE A 67 -1.55 -1.94 -6.25
CA ILE A 67 -0.54 -2.68 -6.97
C ILE A 67 -1.13 -4.05 -7.29
N THR A 68 -1.41 -4.29 -8.56
CA THR A 68 -1.87 -5.59 -9.03
C THR A 68 -0.64 -6.46 -9.29
N ILE A 69 -0.50 -7.50 -8.47
CA ILE A 69 0.55 -8.51 -8.66
C ILE A 69 0.08 -9.53 -9.69
N ASP A 70 -1.14 -10.05 -9.51
CA ASP A 70 -1.80 -10.94 -10.45
C ASP A 70 -3.35 -10.82 -10.33
N ARG A 71 -4.09 -11.82 -10.84
CA ARG A 71 -5.56 -11.83 -10.79
C ARG A 71 -6.13 -12.12 -9.39
N GLU A 72 -5.35 -12.78 -8.54
CA GLU A 72 -5.74 -13.32 -7.24
C GLU A 72 -5.08 -12.57 -6.08
N ALA A 73 -4.08 -11.73 -6.36
CA ALA A 73 -3.29 -11.01 -5.38
C ALA A 73 -3.04 -9.54 -5.75
N GLN A 74 -3.26 -8.67 -4.77
CA GLN A 74 -3.11 -7.23 -4.87
C GLN A 74 -2.46 -6.68 -3.60
N ILE A 75 -1.83 -5.52 -3.69
CA ILE A 75 -1.48 -4.71 -2.52
C ILE A 75 -2.30 -3.44 -2.63
N ALA A 76 -2.95 -3.05 -1.53
CA ALA A 76 -3.57 -1.74 -1.43
C ALA A 76 -2.88 -0.94 -0.35
N ILE A 77 -2.52 0.29 -0.68
CA ILE A 77 -1.91 1.25 0.25
C ILE A 77 -2.94 2.34 0.42
N SER A 78 -3.67 2.28 1.54
CA SER A 78 -4.58 3.35 1.94
C SER A 78 -3.78 4.40 2.70
N ASN A 79 -4.09 5.65 2.45
CA ASN A 79 -3.51 6.77 3.15
C ASN A 79 -4.61 7.76 3.53
N THR A 80 -4.52 8.33 4.72
CA THR A 80 -5.52 9.25 5.25
C THR A 80 -4.83 10.36 6.01
N THR A 81 -5.07 11.59 5.56
CA THR A 81 -4.62 12.80 6.25
C THR A 81 -5.55 13.12 7.41
N VAL A 82 -4.99 13.33 8.60
CA VAL A 82 -5.72 13.78 9.78
C VAL A 82 -4.91 14.88 10.46
N GLY A 83 -5.31 16.14 10.23
CA GLY A 83 -4.56 17.30 10.72
C GLY A 83 -3.13 17.31 10.15
N THR A 84 -2.13 17.35 11.04
CA THR A 84 -0.71 17.30 10.66
C THR A 84 -0.20 15.88 10.39
N TYR A 85 -1.00 14.85 10.66
CA TYR A 85 -0.61 13.45 10.51
C TYR A 85 -1.05 12.88 9.18
N LEU A 86 -0.25 11.96 8.64
CA LEU A 86 -0.62 11.08 7.55
C LEU A 86 -0.59 9.64 8.06
N TYR A 87 -1.76 9.00 8.09
CA TYR A 87 -1.91 7.59 8.39
C TYR A 87 -1.75 6.81 7.09
N VAL A 88 -0.96 5.75 7.10
CA VAL A 88 -0.79 4.85 5.95
C VAL A 88 -0.99 3.43 6.41
N GLU A 89 -1.83 2.69 5.71
CA GLU A 89 -2.01 1.27 5.93
C GLU A 89 -1.79 0.49 4.64
N ILE A 90 -0.92 -0.51 4.74
CA ILE A 90 -0.52 -1.38 3.64
C ILE A 90 -1.20 -2.72 3.84
N TYR A 91 -2.09 -3.07 2.94
CA TYR A 91 -2.82 -4.33 2.92
C TYR A 91 -2.27 -5.23 1.83
N LEU A 92 -1.71 -6.39 2.21
CA LEU A 92 -1.50 -7.47 1.26
C LEU A 92 -2.80 -8.24 1.11
N MET A 93 -3.25 -8.40 -0.13
CA MET A 93 -4.54 -8.95 -0.47
C MET A 93 -4.44 -10.21 -1.30
N VAL A 94 -4.77 -11.38 -0.75
CA VAL A 94 -4.70 -12.67 -1.47
C VAL A 94 -6.00 -13.46 -1.39
N GLN A 95 -6.48 -13.95 -2.53
CA GLN A 95 -7.56 -14.92 -2.61
C GLN A 95 -7.06 -16.32 -2.27
N ARG A 96 -7.71 -16.98 -1.32
CA ARG A 96 -7.28 -18.27 -0.74
C ARG A 96 -7.26 -19.48 -1.71
N ARG A 97 -7.57 -19.32 -2.99
CA ARG A 97 -7.90 -20.47 -3.87
C ARG A 97 -6.70 -21.29 -4.39
N LEU A 98 -5.47 -20.77 -4.43
CA LEU A 98 -4.31 -21.51 -4.99
C LEU A 98 -3.00 -21.29 -4.21
N ILE A 99 -2.59 -22.32 -3.46
CA ILE A 99 -1.51 -22.32 -2.46
C ILE A 99 -0.11 -22.10 -3.09
N SER A 100 0.09 -22.50 -4.36
CA SER A 100 1.39 -22.50 -5.03
C SER A 100 1.78 -21.17 -5.67
N PHE A 101 0.82 -20.39 -6.16
CA PHE A 101 1.06 -19.03 -6.66
C PHE A 101 0.95 -17.99 -5.55
N ALA A 102 0.11 -18.23 -4.54
CA ALA A 102 0.01 -17.39 -3.36
C ALA A 102 1.36 -17.23 -2.64
N ALA A 103 2.18 -18.29 -2.52
CA ALA A 103 3.48 -18.17 -1.85
C ALA A 103 4.48 -17.25 -2.59
N ILE A 104 4.47 -17.26 -3.93
CA ILE A 104 5.34 -16.41 -4.75
C ILE A 104 4.81 -14.97 -4.74
N SER A 105 3.50 -14.81 -4.84
CA SER A 105 2.83 -13.52 -4.78
C SER A 105 2.95 -12.87 -3.39
N ASP A 106 2.88 -13.66 -2.32
CA ASP A 106 3.15 -13.26 -0.95
C ASP A 106 4.61 -12.86 -0.79
N ALA A 107 5.57 -13.61 -1.35
CA ALA A 107 6.98 -13.26 -1.27
C ALA A 107 7.29 -11.92 -1.98
N ILE A 108 6.73 -11.72 -3.18
CA ILE A 108 6.85 -10.45 -3.93
C ILE A 108 6.12 -9.33 -3.19
N GLY A 109 4.92 -9.60 -2.69
CA GLY A 109 4.12 -8.65 -1.91
C GLY A 109 4.79 -8.25 -0.60
N MET A 110 5.42 -9.20 0.09
CA MET A 110 6.22 -8.96 1.29
C MET A 110 7.49 -8.17 0.97
N TYR A 111 8.17 -8.48 -0.13
CA TYR A 111 9.35 -7.74 -0.57
C TYR A 111 8.98 -6.27 -0.87
N LEU A 112 7.91 -6.04 -1.62
CA LEU A 112 7.42 -4.70 -1.96
C LEU A 112 6.94 -3.94 -0.74
N LYS A 113 6.12 -4.60 0.10
CA LYS A 113 5.68 -4.05 1.39
C LYS A 113 6.89 -3.60 2.20
N ARG A 114 7.89 -4.48 2.40
CA ARG A 114 9.11 -4.14 3.16
C ARG A 114 9.91 -2.99 2.56
N ASN A 115 9.99 -2.89 1.23
CA ASN A 115 10.68 -1.77 0.57
C ASN A 115 9.93 -0.44 0.81
N ILE A 116 8.60 -0.45 0.67
CA ILE A 116 7.75 0.71 0.90
C ILE A 116 7.84 1.12 2.38
N GLU A 117 7.79 0.16 3.31
CA GLU A 117 8.00 0.40 4.74
C GLU A 117 9.37 1.03 5.03
N MET A 118 10.44 0.58 4.39
CA MET A 118 11.77 1.18 4.53
C MET A 118 11.84 2.60 3.96
N LEU A 119 11.21 2.86 2.82
CA LEU A 119 11.13 4.20 2.24
C LEU A 119 10.46 5.16 3.23
N PHE A 120 9.34 4.74 3.80
CA PHE A 120 8.62 5.49 4.82
C PHE A 120 9.45 5.77 6.08
N ILE A 121 10.13 4.75 6.62
CA ILE A 121 11.04 4.91 7.77
C ILE A 121 12.16 5.90 7.42
N THR A 122 12.71 5.82 6.22
CA THR A 122 13.77 6.72 5.75
C THR A 122 13.29 8.16 5.66
N GLN A 123 12.08 8.39 5.12
CA GLN A 123 11.49 9.74 5.05
C GLN A 123 11.20 10.30 6.44
N ARG A 124 10.66 9.49 7.35
CA ARG A 124 10.48 9.87 8.76
C ARG A 124 11.80 10.26 9.42
N SER A 125 12.86 9.47 9.20
CA SER A 125 14.19 9.76 9.74
C SER A 125 14.78 11.06 9.20
N LYS A 126 14.56 11.37 7.91
CA LYS A 126 15.02 12.64 7.30
C LYS A 126 14.29 13.86 7.87
N LEU A 127 12.98 13.75 8.07
CA LEU A 127 12.15 14.80 8.70
C LEU A 127 12.55 15.05 10.15
N LEU A 128 12.81 13.99 10.93
CA LEU A 128 13.29 14.11 12.31
C LEU A 128 14.69 14.71 12.41
N SER A 129 15.58 14.35 11.48
CA SER A 129 16.97 14.86 11.49
C SER A 129 17.08 16.35 11.12
N GLN A 130 16.12 16.89 10.34
CA GLN A 130 16.04 18.33 10.08
C GLN A 130 15.57 19.13 11.30
N HIS A 131 14.91 18.49 12.27
CA HIS A 131 14.44 19.16 13.49
C HIS A 131 15.52 19.26 14.59
N LEU A 132 16.57 18.43 14.53
CA LEU A 132 17.69 18.43 15.48
C LEU A 132 18.84 19.37 15.08
N LEU A 133 18.74 20.01 13.90
CA LEU A 133 19.74 20.95 13.37
C LEU A 133 19.30 22.42 13.46
N ASN A 134 18.14 22.70 14.07
CA ASN A 134 17.62 24.04 14.33
C ASN A 134 17.43 24.25 15.84
#